data_AF-A0A5C5YYU2-F1
#
_entry.id   AF-A0A5C5YYU2-F1
#
_cell.length_a   1.000
_cell.length_b   1.000
_cell.length_c   1.000
_cell.angle_alpha   90.00
_cell.angle_beta   90.00
_cell.angle_gamma   90.00
#
_symmetry.space_group_name_H-M   'P 1'
#
loop_
_entity.id
_entity.type
_entity.pdbx_description
1 polymer ?
#
loop_
_entity_poly.entity_id
_entity_poly.type
_entity_poly.pdbx_seq_one_letter_code
_entity_poly.pdbx_strand_id
1 'polypeptide(L)'
;MWADPRLVYSVAAIAVALLLVTIWLFRRGRKQGRQAGVVCLFLSVALHLALVFLIPMLAKPSGGAAKSDPDGDEAIGIDEVAFSTFDPDMQIEDFAASSAESEMAPLPLAAIADLLESPSFTETLPAEEILPAEAILPAEEILPAEFEEPNGQPDAESTVEAEPAADVPASLVATDSVAVEDLFSSLDADFAKLMQPATIEPAAVEAQAVEAQAVEPAAVEAQVASARSTPRPEPTATPPVRPATVVGQMENDFANRVGQAKTEALIQTGGSLRTEAAVAAALRFLAQNQRPDGSWSPAASGAGIERNPLGMARPGAGKRCETAITGLALLTMMGAGNTHQNGDYADNVYKGLAYMIGQQKADGSLAGNATVYESTYSHGMAALAMCEAAAITHDPSAVESARRAMNYSRRMQHPSSGGWRYTVGDTGDLSQLGWQAMVMDAGARAGVPPGTQSVRGIERFLDSVRLGRSGGLACYRPGEAPSRTMTAEALATRLLIGQTVSPAAVGEAEQYLLQQKPGAGQDNYYYWYYATLALHQLQDDAWSQWNEALQQRLLSTQLSDGRWPTNSVWGGYGGSVYTTSMATLCLETYYRHSVRDNNTRIGSR
;
A
#
# COMPACT_ATOMS: atom_id res chain seq x y z
N MET A 1 -10.98 -24.95 41.08
CA MET A 1 -9.77 -25.31 41.86
C MET A 1 -8.63 -24.32 41.67
N TRP A 2 -8.44 -23.73 40.48
CA TRP A 2 -7.39 -22.71 40.21
C TRP A 2 -7.76 -21.25 40.56
N ALA A 3 -8.89 -21.03 41.22
CA ALA A 3 -9.31 -19.70 41.69
C ALA A 3 -8.71 -19.32 43.05
N ASP A 4 -8.09 -20.26 43.76
CA ASP A 4 -7.39 -19.99 45.02
C ASP A 4 -5.92 -19.62 44.74
N PRO A 5 -5.51 -18.36 44.97
CA PRO A 5 -4.15 -17.91 44.71
C PRO A 5 -3.11 -18.73 45.47
N ARG A 6 -3.44 -19.24 46.66
CA ARG A 6 -2.51 -20.02 47.50
C ARG A 6 -2.12 -21.34 46.85
N LEU A 7 -3.07 -21.97 46.15
CA LEU A 7 -2.84 -23.21 45.43
C LEU A 7 -2.00 -22.96 44.17
N VAL A 8 -2.23 -21.84 43.47
CA VAL A 8 -1.42 -21.39 42.33
C VAL A 8 0.03 -21.14 42.76
N TYR A 9 0.24 -20.39 43.85
CA TYR A 9 1.58 -20.09 44.36
C TYR A 9 2.31 -21.33 44.87
N SER A 10 1.59 -22.29 45.47
CA SER A 10 2.17 -23.55 45.92
C SER A 10 2.67 -24.40 44.75
N VAL A 11 1.89 -24.49 43.67
CA VAL A 11 2.29 -25.21 42.46
C VAL A 11 3.46 -24.52 41.75
N ALA A 12 3.44 -23.18 41.67
CA ALA A 12 4.55 -22.42 41.10
C ALA A 12 5.85 -22.58 41.90
N ALA A 13 5.76 -22.58 43.24
CA ALA A 13 6.91 -22.80 44.12
C ALA A 13 7.50 -24.21 43.95
N ILE A 14 6.66 -25.24 43.80
CA ILE A 14 7.11 -26.62 43.55
C ILE A 14 7.81 -26.71 42.17
N ALA A 15 7.28 -26.06 41.14
CA ALA A 15 7.89 -26.05 39.81
C ALA A 15 9.27 -25.38 39.81
N VAL A 16 9.42 -24.25 40.50
CA VAL A 16 10.72 -23.55 40.63
C VAL A 16 11.70 -24.40 41.44
N ALA A 17 11.26 -25.06 42.52
CA ALA A 17 12.10 -25.95 43.31
C ALA A 17 12.63 -27.14 42.47
N LEU A 18 11.78 -27.75 41.65
CA LEU A 18 12.16 -28.84 40.73
C LEU A 18 13.18 -28.36 39.69
N LEU A 19 13.01 -27.16 39.14
CA LEU A 19 13.98 -26.56 38.20
C LEU A 19 15.35 -26.37 38.86
N LEU A 20 15.39 -25.84 40.08
CA LEU A 20 16.63 -25.62 40.84
C LEU A 20 17.33 -26.94 41.19
N VAL A 21 16.57 -27.97 41.57
CA VAL A 21 17.11 -29.33 41.81
C VAL A 21 17.70 -29.91 40.52
N THR A 22 17.04 -29.69 39.38
CA THR A 22 17.54 -30.14 38.07
C THR A 22 18.85 -29.44 37.74
N ILE A 23 18.93 -28.11 37.87
CA ILE A 23 20.16 -27.34 37.63
C ILE A 23 21.29 -27.79 38.58
N TRP A 24 20.97 -28.06 39.85
CA TRP A 24 21.94 -28.55 40.83
C TRP A 24 22.48 -29.95 40.47
N LEU A 25 21.62 -30.87 40.04
CA LEU A 25 22.01 -32.21 39.59
C LEU A 25 22.92 -32.16 38.36
N PHE A 26 22.69 -31.22 37.44
CA PHE A 26 23.55 -31.02 36.26
C PHE A 26 24.91 -30.35 36.58
N ARG A 27 25.00 -29.55 37.67
CA ARG A 27 26.27 -28.92 38.10
C ARG A 27 27.19 -29.86 38.89
N ARG A 28 26.70 -31.02 39.37
CA ARG A 28 27.53 -31.96 40.13
C ARG A 28 28.34 -32.87 39.18
N GLY A 29 29.54 -32.40 38.84
CA GLY A 29 30.42 -33.04 37.86
C GLY A 29 30.89 -34.47 38.21
N ARG A 30 30.96 -35.28 37.14
CA ARG A 30 31.79 -36.48 36.93
C ARG A 30 31.66 -37.62 37.97
N LYS A 31 30.69 -38.52 37.72
CA LYS A 31 30.90 -39.97 37.46
C LYS A 31 29.61 -40.82 37.32
N GLN A 32 28.40 -40.24 37.35
CA GLN A 32 27.13 -40.97 37.13
C GLN A 32 26.12 -40.22 36.23
N GLY A 33 26.59 -39.62 35.12
CA GLY A 33 25.76 -38.77 34.25
C GLY A 33 24.56 -39.47 33.57
N ARG A 34 24.59 -40.79 33.37
CA ARG A 34 23.45 -41.51 32.74
C ARG A 34 22.26 -41.71 33.68
N GLN A 35 22.48 -41.98 34.96
CA GLN A 35 21.36 -42.26 35.87
C GLN A 35 20.60 -40.98 36.26
N ALA A 36 21.30 -39.86 36.47
CA ALA A 36 20.64 -38.58 36.75
C ALA A 36 19.80 -38.07 35.56
N GLY A 37 20.28 -38.26 34.33
CA GLY A 37 19.53 -37.91 33.12
C GLY A 37 18.27 -38.77 32.94
N VAL A 38 18.34 -40.06 33.25
CA VAL A 38 17.17 -40.97 33.19
C VAL A 38 16.13 -40.59 34.24
N VAL A 39 16.53 -40.25 35.47
CA VAL A 39 15.59 -39.81 36.50
C VAL A 39 14.89 -38.50 36.11
N CYS A 40 15.63 -37.54 35.53
CA CYS A 40 15.03 -36.28 35.04
C CYS A 40 14.07 -36.52 33.86
N LEU A 41 14.39 -37.45 32.97
CA LEU A 41 13.51 -37.83 31.87
C LEU A 41 12.20 -38.45 32.39
N PHE A 42 12.28 -39.39 33.35
CA PHE A 42 11.09 -39.99 33.95
C PHE A 42 10.22 -38.97 34.69
N LEU A 43 10.81 -38.05 35.45
CA LEU A 43 10.08 -36.98 36.13
C LEU A 43 9.41 -36.02 35.14
N SER A 44 10.09 -35.69 34.05
CA SER A 44 9.53 -34.84 32.99
C SER A 44 8.35 -35.53 32.29
N VAL A 45 8.50 -36.80 31.90
CA VAL A 45 7.42 -37.57 31.27
C VAL A 45 6.23 -37.72 32.21
N ALA A 46 6.45 -38.02 33.48
CA ALA A 46 5.38 -38.11 34.48
C ALA A 46 4.62 -36.78 34.65
N LEU A 47 5.33 -35.65 34.66
CA LEU A 47 4.72 -34.32 34.75
C LEU A 47 3.89 -33.98 33.52
N HIS A 48 4.36 -34.31 32.32
CA HIS A 48 3.61 -34.09 31.09
C HIS A 48 2.38 -35.00 30.99
N LEU A 49 2.48 -36.26 31.42
CA LEU A 49 1.34 -37.17 31.49
C LEU A 49 0.29 -36.68 32.50
N ALA A 50 0.72 -36.16 33.65
CA ALA A 50 -0.18 -35.54 34.63
C ALA A 50 -0.90 -34.33 34.04
N LEU A 51 -0.21 -33.46 33.29
CA LEU A 51 -0.83 -32.31 32.62
C LEU A 51 -1.83 -32.74 31.55
N VAL A 52 -1.52 -33.76 30.74
CA VAL A 52 -2.44 -34.30 29.72
C VAL A 52 -3.71 -34.88 30.36
N PHE A 53 -3.64 -35.46 31.56
CA PHE A 53 -4.80 -35.97 32.28
C PHE A 53 -5.57 -34.89 33.08
N LEU A 54 -4.89 -33.87 33.59
CA LEU A 54 -5.51 -32.81 34.40
C LEU A 54 -6.17 -31.71 33.55
N ILE A 55 -5.67 -31.43 32.35
CA ILE A 55 -6.21 -30.37 31.46
C ILE A 55 -7.66 -30.65 31.02
N PRO A 56 -8.06 -31.88 30.63
CA PRO A 56 -9.45 -32.18 30.27
C PRO A 56 -10.44 -32.14 31.45
N MET A 57 -9.96 -32.17 32.69
CA MET A 57 -10.79 -32.04 33.90
C MET A 57 -11.04 -30.57 34.31
N LEU A 58 -10.51 -29.61 33.56
CA LEU A 58 -10.87 -28.20 33.73
C LEU A 58 -12.24 -27.96 33.09
N ALA A 59 -13.24 -27.70 33.93
CA ALA A 59 -14.58 -27.35 33.50
C ALA A 59 -14.54 -26.18 32.51
N LYS A 60 -15.07 -26.40 31.30
CA LYS A 60 -15.35 -25.34 30.33
C LYS A 60 -16.29 -24.32 30.99
N PRO A 61 -16.05 -23.00 30.89
CA PRO A 61 -17.11 -22.03 31.15
C PRO A 61 -18.19 -22.28 30.09
N SER A 62 -19.34 -22.74 30.54
CA SER A 62 -20.55 -22.86 29.74
C SER A 62 -20.85 -21.52 29.08
N GLY A 63 -20.91 -21.50 27.75
CA GLY A 63 -21.50 -20.41 27.00
C GLY A 63 -22.97 -20.25 27.42
N GLY A 64 -23.29 -19.09 27.98
CA GLY A 64 -24.66 -18.69 28.28
C GLY A 64 -25.22 -17.91 27.10
N ALA A 65 -26.06 -18.57 26.30
CA ALA A 65 -27.05 -17.88 25.49
C ALA A 65 -28.12 -17.33 26.44
N ALA A 66 -28.18 -16.01 26.59
CA ALA A 66 -29.28 -15.37 27.30
C ALA A 66 -30.52 -15.40 26.41
N LYS A 67 -31.49 -16.23 26.82
CA LYS A 67 -32.87 -16.14 26.38
C LYS A 67 -33.46 -14.83 26.91
N SER A 68 -34.17 -14.15 26.02
CA SER A 68 -35.13 -13.09 26.32
C SER A 68 -36.20 -13.61 27.30
N ASP A 69 -36.48 -12.82 28.34
CA ASP A 69 -37.77 -12.84 29.03
C ASP A 69 -38.34 -11.40 28.99
N PRO A 70 -39.61 -11.22 28.62
CA PRO A 70 -40.28 -9.93 28.63
C PRO A 70 -40.98 -9.67 29.99
N ASP A 71 -41.32 -8.41 30.22
CA ASP A 71 -42.10 -7.85 31.33
C ASP A 71 -41.34 -7.50 32.62
N GLY A 72 -41.29 -6.19 32.85
CA GLY A 72 -40.80 -5.53 34.05
C GLY A 72 -40.82 -4.02 33.89
N ASP A 73 -42.03 -3.47 33.77
CA ASP A 73 -42.29 -2.03 33.96
C ASP A 73 -41.88 -1.63 35.39
N GLU A 74 -40.92 -0.71 35.52
CA GLU A 74 -40.87 0.22 36.63
C GLU A 74 -40.15 1.51 36.20
N ALA A 75 -40.82 2.62 36.46
CA ALA A 75 -40.52 3.93 35.92
C ALA A 75 -39.72 4.82 36.89
N ILE A 76 -39.21 5.92 36.31
CA ILE A 76 -38.87 7.23 36.90
C ILE A 76 -37.41 7.44 37.33
N GLY A 77 -36.80 8.47 36.72
CA GLY A 77 -35.59 9.14 37.20
C GLY A 77 -34.95 10.04 36.14
N ILE A 78 -35.66 11.08 35.69
CA ILE A 78 -35.12 12.15 34.83
C ILE A 78 -34.38 13.12 35.76
N ASP A 79 -33.10 13.41 35.48
CA ASP A 79 -32.46 14.65 35.91
C ASP A 79 -31.79 15.30 34.69
N GLU A 80 -32.21 16.53 34.44
CA GLU A 80 -31.67 17.46 33.45
C GLU A 80 -30.23 17.83 33.78
N VAL A 81 -29.37 17.91 32.76
CA VAL A 81 -28.22 18.83 32.80
C VAL A 81 -28.27 19.70 31.55
N ALA A 82 -28.43 21.00 31.83
CA ALA A 82 -28.67 22.09 30.91
C ALA A 82 -27.49 22.38 29.97
N PHE A 83 -27.84 22.78 28.74
CA PHE A 83 -26.94 23.38 27.76
C PHE A 83 -26.47 24.77 28.23
N SER A 84 -25.16 25.01 28.22
CA SER A 84 -24.59 26.35 28.34
C SER A 84 -24.48 26.96 26.96
N THR A 85 -25.25 28.01 26.77
CA THR A 85 -25.33 28.92 25.63
C THR A 85 -23.97 29.58 25.34
N PHE A 86 -23.72 29.78 24.05
CA PHE A 86 -22.59 30.49 23.47
C PHE A 86 -22.59 31.98 23.89
N ASP A 87 -21.41 32.51 24.22
CA ASP A 87 -21.13 33.91 24.51
C ASP A 87 -21.00 34.70 23.17
N PRO A 88 -21.81 35.73 22.91
CA PRO A 88 -21.86 36.41 21.61
C PRO A 88 -20.80 37.50 21.38
N ASP A 89 -19.86 37.76 22.30
CA ASP A 89 -18.92 38.90 22.18
C ASP A 89 -17.42 38.52 22.13
N MET A 90 -17.06 37.41 21.47
CA MET A 90 -15.65 37.12 21.18
C MET A 90 -15.22 37.76 19.85
N GLN A 91 -14.56 38.91 19.94
CA GLN A 91 -13.97 39.64 18.83
C GLN A 91 -12.94 38.77 18.09
N ILE A 92 -13.19 38.50 16.81
CA ILE A 92 -12.24 37.87 15.89
C ILE A 92 -11.32 38.97 15.35
N GLU A 93 -10.03 38.88 15.64
CA GLU A 93 -9.02 39.65 14.92
C GLU A 93 -8.88 39.09 13.50
N ASP A 94 -9.21 39.92 12.52
CA ASP A 94 -8.99 39.67 11.10
C ASP A 94 -7.50 39.50 10.79
N PHE A 95 -7.07 38.28 10.49
CA PHE A 95 -5.86 38.02 9.72
C PHE A 95 -6.25 37.59 8.30
N ALA A 96 -6.64 38.56 7.48
CA ALA A 96 -6.65 38.43 6.04
C ALA A 96 -5.19 38.38 5.54
N ALA A 97 -4.59 37.20 5.51
CA ALA A 97 -3.35 36.96 4.79
C ALA A 97 -3.69 36.67 3.32
N SER A 98 -3.27 37.58 2.45
CA SER A 98 -3.32 37.47 0.99
C SER A 98 -2.78 36.12 0.52
N SER A 99 -3.53 35.47 -0.37
CA SER A 99 -3.07 34.37 -1.21
C SER A 99 -1.95 34.85 -2.13
N ALA A 100 -0.72 34.83 -1.61
CA ALA A 100 0.48 34.77 -2.42
C ALA A 100 0.78 33.29 -2.66
N GLU A 101 0.98 32.92 -3.93
CA GLU A 101 1.55 31.62 -4.30
C GLU A 101 2.75 31.34 -3.41
N SER A 102 2.62 30.38 -2.50
CA SER A 102 3.71 29.99 -1.62
C SER A 102 4.76 29.32 -2.48
N GLU A 103 5.92 29.97 -2.68
CA GLU A 103 7.15 29.30 -3.09
C GLU A 103 7.47 28.21 -2.04
N MET A 104 6.93 27.01 -2.23
CA MET A 104 7.24 25.87 -1.38
C MET A 104 8.72 25.53 -1.56
N ALA A 105 9.45 25.50 -0.45
CA ALA A 105 10.88 25.17 -0.46
C ALA A 105 11.08 23.75 -1.05
N PRO A 106 12.18 23.49 -1.78
CA PRO A 106 12.50 22.14 -2.24
C PRO A 106 12.59 21.18 -1.05
N LEU A 107 12.32 19.88 -1.31
CA LEU A 107 12.50 18.85 -0.28
C LEU A 107 13.92 18.92 0.31
N PRO A 108 14.09 18.64 1.62
CA PRO A 108 15.32 18.95 2.34
C PRO A 108 16.50 18.07 1.88
N LEU A 109 17.27 18.58 0.91
CA LEU A 109 18.44 17.88 0.34
C LEU A 109 19.61 17.78 1.34
N ALA A 110 19.74 18.76 2.24
CA ALA A 110 20.82 18.80 3.24
C ALA A 110 20.80 17.58 4.18
N ALA A 111 19.61 17.06 4.51
CA ALA A 111 19.46 15.84 5.31
C ALA A 111 20.00 14.57 4.61
N ILE A 112 20.15 14.63 3.28
CA ILE A 112 20.76 13.56 2.47
C ILE A 112 22.27 13.81 2.32
N ALA A 113 22.69 15.08 2.22
CA ALA A 113 24.07 15.47 1.94
C ALA A 113 25.04 15.22 3.11
N ASP A 114 24.61 15.40 4.36
CA ASP A 114 25.45 15.14 5.55
C ASP A 114 25.85 13.66 5.72
N LEU A 115 25.21 12.74 4.96
CA LEU A 115 25.56 11.32 4.92
C LEU A 115 26.52 10.96 3.76
N LEU A 116 26.94 11.94 2.95
CA LEU A 116 27.87 11.75 1.82
C LEU A 116 29.36 11.82 2.22
N GLU A 117 29.69 12.08 3.49
CA GLU A 117 31.06 11.92 4.00
C GLU A 117 31.43 10.44 4.05
N SER A 118 32.00 9.96 2.94
CA SER A 118 32.48 8.60 2.78
C SER A 118 33.75 8.38 3.61
N PRO A 119 33.88 7.33 4.45
CA PRO A 119 35.19 6.91 4.89
C PRO A 119 35.90 6.27 3.68
N SER A 120 37.08 6.78 3.34
CA SER A 120 37.97 6.17 2.35
C SER A 120 38.34 4.75 2.78
N PHE A 121 37.77 3.73 2.14
CA PHE A 121 38.24 2.36 2.28
C PHE A 121 39.38 2.12 1.29
N THR A 122 40.61 2.08 1.80
CA THR A 122 41.77 1.57 1.06
C THR A 122 41.74 0.05 1.11
N GLU A 123 41.53 -0.56 -0.04
CA GLU A 123 41.54 -2.01 -0.24
C GLU A 123 42.95 -2.56 0.00
N THR A 124 43.09 -3.46 0.98
CA THR A 124 44.29 -4.31 1.13
C THR A 124 43.82 -5.76 1.21
N LEU A 125 43.92 -6.48 0.09
CA LEU A 125 43.73 -7.92 0.01
C LEU A 125 44.99 -8.62 0.57
N PRO A 126 44.87 -9.59 1.50
CA PRO A 126 45.97 -10.49 1.81
C PRO A 126 46.10 -11.58 0.73
N ALA A 127 47.34 -11.86 0.33
CA ALA A 127 47.72 -12.82 -0.70
C ALA A 127 47.25 -14.26 -0.40
N GLU A 128 46.74 -14.93 -1.45
CA GLU A 128 46.44 -16.36 -1.46
C GLU A 128 47.72 -17.21 -1.39
N GLU A 129 47.71 -18.18 -0.48
CA GLU A 129 48.72 -19.21 -0.32
C GLU A 129 48.41 -20.37 -1.27
N ILE A 130 49.34 -20.64 -2.19
CA ILE A 130 49.25 -21.67 -3.24
C ILE A 130 49.50 -23.05 -2.62
N LEU A 131 48.60 -24.02 -2.86
CA LEU A 131 48.90 -25.46 -2.71
C LEU A 131 48.67 -26.20 -4.04
N PRO A 132 49.47 -27.25 -4.34
CA PRO A 132 49.72 -27.70 -5.71
C PRO A 132 48.78 -28.80 -6.20
N ALA A 133 48.70 -28.87 -7.53
CA ALA A 133 47.91 -29.78 -8.34
C ALA A 133 48.32 -31.26 -8.23
N GLU A 134 47.32 -32.13 -8.16
CA GLU A 134 47.41 -33.52 -8.63
C GLU A 134 46.44 -33.74 -9.79
N ALA A 135 46.95 -34.45 -10.79
CA ALA A 135 46.38 -34.62 -12.12
C ALA A 135 45.66 -35.97 -12.27
N ILE A 136 45.01 -36.11 -13.44
CA ILE A 136 44.58 -37.32 -14.19
C ILE A 136 43.05 -37.52 -14.15
N LEU A 137 42.29 -37.72 -15.25
CA LEU A 137 42.36 -37.58 -16.72
C LEU A 137 40.88 -37.73 -17.25
N PRO A 138 40.55 -37.43 -18.53
CA PRO A 138 39.18 -37.15 -19.00
C PRO A 138 38.49 -38.28 -19.81
N ALA A 139 37.15 -38.23 -19.89
CA ALA A 139 36.23 -38.78 -20.91
C ALA A 139 34.79 -38.37 -20.49
N GLU A 140 33.79 -38.09 -21.33
CA GLU A 140 33.58 -38.26 -22.76
C GLU A 140 32.39 -37.37 -23.19
N GLU A 141 32.43 -36.93 -24.44
CA GLU A 141 31.43 -36.14 -25.16
C GLU A 141 30.33 -37.07 -25.71
N ILE A 142 29.05 -36.81 -25.43
CA ILE A 142 27.93 -37.57 -26.02
C ILE A 142 26.78 -36.63 -26.40
N LEU A 143 26.61 -36.40 -27.70
CA LEU A 143 25.37 -36.17 -28.45
C LEU A 143 25.66 -36.57 -29.92
N PRO A 144 24.67 -36.89 -30.80
CA PRO A 144 23.24 -37.16 -30.59
C PRO A 144 22.79 -38.51 -31.20
N ALA A 145 21.54 -38.92 -30.97
CA ALA A 145 20.91 -40.01 -31.73
C ALA A 145 19.66 -39.51 -32.46
N GLU A 146 19.70 -39.64 -33.79
CA GLU A 146 18.62 -39.50 -34.76
C GLU A 146 17.51 -40.54 -34.54
N PHE A 147 16.26 -40.16 -34.82
CA PHE A 147 15.22 -41.11 -35.20
C PHE A 147 14.29 -40.50 -36.26
N GLU A 148 13.89 -41.36 -37.18
CA GLU A 148 13.43 -41.15 -38.55
C GLU A 148 11.97 -40.67 -38.69
N GLU A 149 11.70 -39.96 -39.80
CA GLU A 149 10.36 -39.77 -40.36
C GLU A 149 9.80 -41.08 -40.95
N PRO A 150 8.47 -41.19 -41.10
CA PRO A 150 7.91 -41.87 -42.25
C PRO A 150 7.03 -40.93 -43.07
N ASN A 151 7.44 -40.77 -44.32
CA ASN A 151 6.71 -40.16 -45.41
C ASN A 151 5.61 -41.13 -45.92
N GLY A 152 4.40 -40.64 -46.16
CA GLY A 152 3.29 -41.43 -46.70
C GLY A 152 2.08 -40.57 -47.08
N GLN A 153 1.97 -40.27 -48.37
CA GLN A 153 0.81 -39.71 -49.08
C GLN A 153 0.66 -40.52 -50.38
N PRO A 154 -0.47 -40.52 -51.15
CA PRO A 154 -1.73 -39.79 -51.00
C PRO A 154 -3.00 -40.67 -51.14
N ASP A 155 -4.20 -40.09 -50.93
CA ASP A 155 -5.32 -40.17 -51.90
C ASP A 155 -6.59 -39.38 -51.47
N ALA A 156 -7.12 -38.65 -52.47
CA ALA A 156 -8.51 -38.31 -52.80
C ALA A 156 -9.41 -37.41 -51.91
N GLU A 157 -9.60 -36.19 -52.43
CA GLU A 157 -10.87 -35.48 -52.72
C GLU A 157 -12.10 -35.64 -51.81
N SER A 158 -12.56 -34.53 -51.23
CA SER A 158 -13.94 -34.06 -51.40
C SER A 158 -14.04 -32.55 -51.14
N THR A 159 -14.55 -31.87 -52.16
CA THR A 159 -15.00 -30.48 -52.23
C THR A 159 -16.07 -30.13 -51.20
N VAL A 160 -16.17 -28.84 -50.79
CA VAL A 160 -17.37 -27.97 -50.92
C VAL A 160 -16.96 -26.49 -50.74
N GLU A 161 -17.65 -25.63 -51.50
CA GLU A 161 -17.47 -24.23 -51.85
C GLU A 161 -17.58 -23.18 -50.72
N ALA A 162 -17.02 -22.00 -51.02
CA ALA A 162 -17.27 -20.69 -50.38
C ALA A 162 -18.52 -20.03 -51.03
N GLU A 163 -19.46 -19.44 -50.27
CA GLU A 163 -19.69 -18.00 -49.96
C GLU A 163 -21.20 -17.82 -49.62
N PRO A 164 -21.75 -16.67 -49.14
CA PRO A 164 -21.18 -15.50 -48.46
C PRO A 164 -21.97 -15.07 -47.18
N ALA A 165 -21.53 -13.94 -46.62
CA ALA A 165 -22.05 -13.20 -45.46
C ALA A 165 -23.56 -12.88 -45.47
N ALA A 166 -24.13 -12.81 -44.26
CA ALA A 166 -25.45 -12.25 -43.99
C ALA A 166 -25.34 -11.09 -42.99
N ASP A 167 -26.03 -10.00 -43.35
CA ASP A 167 -26.15 -8.70 -42.69
C ASP A 167 -26.50 -8.75 -41.19
N VAL A 168 -25.83 -7.90 -40.41
CA VAL A 168 -26.30 -7.42 -39.10
C VAL A 168 -26.78 -5.98 -39.28
N PRO A 169 -28.01 -5.62 -38.86
CA PRO A 169 -28.61 -4.34 -39.19
C PRO A 169 -27.94 -3.17 -38.46
N ALA A 170 -27.62 -2.15 -39.23
CA ALA A 170 -27.23 -0.83 -38.77
C ALA A 170 -28.45 -0.07 -38.22
N SER A 171 -28.79 -0.28 -36.95
CA SER A 171 -29.50 0.72 -36.16
C SER A 171 -29.10 0.60 -34.69
N LEU A 172 -28.15 1.45 -34.29
CA LEU A 172 -27.96 2.00 -32.93
C LEU A 172 -26.82 3.04 -32.87
N VAL A 173 -26.23 3.42 -34.00
CA VAL A 173 -25.35 4.60 -34.09
C VAL A 173 -26.17 5.81 -34.52
N ALA A 174 -26.78 6.48 -33.54
CA ALA A 174 -27.08 7.91 -33.57
C ALA A 174 -27.54 8.33 -32.17
N THR A 175 -26.59 8.61 -31.29
CA THR A 175 -26.81 9.51 -30.16
C THR A 175 -25.72 10.56 -30.19
N ASP A 176 -26.16 11.81 -30.30
CA ASP A 176 -25.38 13.01 -30.54
C ASP A 176 -24.09 13.08 -29.71
N SER A 177 -22.95 13.27 -30.38
CA SER A 177 -21.65 13.53 -29.73
C SER A 177 -21.69 14.75 -28.81
N VAL A 178 -22.61 15.69 -29.07
CA VAL A 178 -22.84 16.88 -28.24
C VAL A 178 -23.44 16.50 -26.88
N ALA A 179 -24.35 15.52 -26.83
CA ALA A 179 -25.00 15.11 -25.57
C ALA A 179 -24.06 14.30 -24.65
N VAL A 180 -23.09 13.61 -25.23
CA VAL A 180 -22.06 12.86 -24.49
C VAL A 180 -20.99 13.82 -23.94
N GLU A 181 -20.60 14.82 -24.71
CA GLU A 181 -19.64 15.85 -24.28
C GLU A 181 -20.24 16.81 -23.23
N ASP A 182 -21.55 17.11 -23.33
CA ASP A 182 -22.30 17.83 -22.30
C ASP A 182 -22.46 16.99 -21.01
N LEU A 183 -22.62 15.66 -21.12
CA LEU A 183 -22.64 14.75 -19.98
C LEU A 183 -21.26 14.69 -19.28
N PHE A 184 -20.16 14.60 -20.03
CA PHE A 184 -18.81 14.65 -19.46
C PHE A 184 -18.49 16.00 -18.82
N SER A 185 -18.87 17.11 -19.46
CA SER A 185 -18.66 18.46 -18.94
C SER A 185 -19.47 18.73 -17.65
N SER A 186 -20.70 18.21 -17.56
CA SER A 186 -21.53 18.33 -16.37
C SER A 186 -21.01 17.48 -15.20
N LEU A 187 -20.50 16.27 -15.49
CA LEU A 187 -19.86 15.42 -14.49
C LEU A 187 -18.56 16.05 -13.96
N ASP A 188 -17.70 16.60 -14.83
CA ASP A 188 -16.48 17.30 -14.41
C ASP A 188 -16.79 18.52 -13.53
N ALA A 189 -17.86 19.25 -13.84
CA ALA A 189 -18.33 20.35 -13.00
C ALA A 189 -18.85 19.87 -11.62
N ASP A 190 -19.52 18.73 -11.56
CA ASP A 190 -19.99 18.15 -10.30
C ASP A 190 -18.83 17.56 -9.47
N PHE A 191 -17.82 16.98 -10.11
CA PHE A 191 -16.56 16.60 -9.45
C PHE A 191 -15.82 17.83 -8.90
N ALA A 192 -15.77 18.93 -9.64
CA ALA A 192 -15.16 20.18 -9.19
C ALA A 192 -15.90 20.81 -7.99
N LYS A 193 -17.23 20.63 -7.90
CA LYS A 193 -18.02 21.09 -6.74
C LYS A 193 -17.79 20.25 -5.49
N LEU A 194 -17.57 18.94 -5.62
CA LEU A 194 -17.27 18.05 -4.48
C LEU A 194 -15.90 18.34 -3.83
N MET A 195 -15.00 18.98 -4.58
CA MET A 195 -13.66 19.37 -4.14
C MET A 195 -13.59 20.79 -3.55
N GLN A 196 -14.65 21.59 -3.65
CA GLN A 196 -14.71 22.93 -3.04
C GLN A 196 -15.24 22.86 -1.60
N PRO A 197 -14.71 23.67 -0.67
CA PRO A 197 -15.28 23.80 0.67
C PRO A 197 -16.70 24.40 0.59
N ALA A 198 -17.63 23.88 1.39
CA ALA A 198 -19.01 24.34 1.41
C ALA A 198 -19.08 25.81 1.87
N THR A 199 -19.35 26.73 0.93
CA THR A 199 -19.68 28.12 1.23
C THR A 199 -21.11 28.16 1.79
N ILE A 200 -21.25 28.51 3.07
CA ILE A 200 -22.54 28.84 3.66
C ILE A 200 -22.93 30.22 3.11
N GLU A 201 -23.89 30.28 2.19
CA GLU A 201 -24.49 31.56 1.80
C GLU A 201 -25.37 32.08 2.94
N PRO A 202 -25.14 33.31 3.45
CA PRO A 202 -26.05 33.92 4.39
C PRO A 202 -27.31 34.37 3.65
N ALA A 203 -28.47 34.02 4.22
CA ALA A 203 -29.77 34.43 3.73
C ALA A 203 -29.86 35.97 3.61
N ALA A 204 -30.38 36.43 2.48
CA ALA A 204 -30.59 37.84 2.18
C ALA A 204 -31.49 38.52 3.21
N VAL A 205 -30.99 39.63 3.78
CA VAL A 205 -31.79 40.59 4.53
C VAL A 205 -31.81 41.89 3.71
N GLU A 206 -33.01 42.29 3.29
CA GLU A 206 -33.26 43.61 2.71
C GLU A 206 -32.94 44.73 3.71
N ALA A 207 -32.09 45.67 3.34
CA ALA A 207 -32.02 46.98 4.00
C ALA A 207 -31.52 48.08 3.04
N GLN A 208 -32.48 48.85 2.55
CA GLN A 208 -32.53 50.28 2.19
C GLN A 208 -31.23 51.04 1.85
N ALA A 209 -31.29 51.68 0.67
CA ALA A 209 -30.34 52.65 0.14
C ALA A 209 -30.28 53.94 0.96
N VAL A 210 -29.07 54.47 1.15
CA VAL A 210 -28.81 55.88 1.44
C VAL A 210 -27.62 56.35 0.59
N GLU A 211 -27.87 57.40 -0.17
CA GLU A 211 -27.00 58.10 -1.10
C GLU A 211 -26.19 59.20 -0.37
N ALA A 212 -24.89 59.34 -0.63
CA ALA A 212 -24.14 60.58 -0.37
C ALA A 212 -22.77 60.66 -1.10
N GLN A 213 -22.79 61.43 -2.19
CA GLN A 213 -21.87 62.52 -2.59
C GLN A 213 -20.34 62.32 -2.71
N ALA A 214 -19.88 62.66 -3.92
CA ALA A 214 -18.50 62.89 -4.34
C ALA A 214 -17.96 64.25 -3.88
N VAL A 215 -16.65 64.30 -3.60
CA VAL A 215 -15.85 65.54 -3.54
C VAL A 215 -14.43 65.27 -4.06
N GLU A 216 -14.06 65.88 -5.19
CA GLU A 216 -12.67 66.15 -5.59
C GLU A 216 -12.08 67.32 -4.78
N PRO A 217 -10.75 67.42 -4.68
CA PRO A 217 -10.14 68.64 -5.20
C PRO A 217 -8.79 68.48 -5.91
N ALA A 218 -8.73 69.14 -7.08
CA ALA A 218 -7.82 70.20 -7.51
C ALA A 218 -6.28 70.08 -7.39
N ALA A 219 -5.68 70.26 -8.57
CA ALA A 219 -4.29 70.47 -8.97
C ALA A 219 -3.44 71.50 -8.21
N VAL A 220 -2.12 71.25 -8.23
CA VAL A 220 -1.06 72.29 -8.15
C VAL A 220 0.06 71.94 -9.16
N GLU A 221 0.34 72.87 -10.07
CA GLU A 221 1.50 72.89 -10.99
C GLU A 221 2.78 73.35 -10.28
N ALA A 222 3.95 72.76 -10.60
CA ALA A 222 5.21 73.51 -10.79
C ALA A 222 6.36 72.65 -11.37
N GLN A 223 6.76 73.05 -12.58
CA GLN A 223 8.13 73.26 -13.09
C GLN A 223 9.13 72.11 -13.35
N VAL A 224 9.69 72.24 -14.55
CA VAL A 224 10.63 71.38 -15.27
C VAL A 224 12.08 71.74 -14.92
N ALA A 225 12.93 70.75 -14.64
CA ALA A 225 14.37 70.82 -14.85
C ALA A 225 14.97 69.44 -15.18
N SER A 226 15.87 69.45 -16.17
CA SER A 226 16.42 68.32 -16.91
C SER A 226 17.42 67.44 -16.14
N ALA A 227 17.29 66.12 -16.25
CA ALA A 227 18.42 65.18 -16.18
C ALA A 227 18.12 63.91 -16.99
N ARG A 228 19.15 63.47 -17.73
CA ARG A 228 19.15 62.48 -18.81
C ARG A 228 19.40 61.07 -18.24
N SER A 229 18.55 60.07 -18.50
CA SER A 229 18.94 58.63 -18.46
C SER A 229 17.91 57.70 -19.13
N THR A 230 18.32 57.11 -20.25
CA THR A 230 18.04 55.76 -20.80
C THR A 230 16.59 55.24 -21.03
N PRO A 231 16.36 54.44 -22.08
CA PRO A 231 15.02 54.03 -22.50
C PRO A 231 14.44 52.93 -21.59
N ARG A 232 13.17 53.12 -21.25
CA ARG A 232 12.27 52.12 -20.65
C ARG A 232 12.10 50.93 -21.62
N PRO A 233 12.33 49.68 -21.19
CA PRO A 233 12.00 48.54 -22.04
C PRO A 233 10.47 48.42 -22.17
N GLU A 234 10.02 48.21 -23.40
CA GLU A 234 8.65 47.82 -23.74
C GLU A 234 8.25 46.53 -23.01
N PRO A 235 6.97 46.32 -22.72
CA PRO A 235 6.48 45.09 -22.12
C PRO A 235 6.71 43.95 -23.13
N THR A 236 7.70 43.10 -22.85
CA THR A 236 7.90 41.87 -23.60
C THR A 236 6.64 41.02 -23.45
N ALA A 237 5.98 40.78 -24.57
CA ALA A 237 4.85 39.87 -24.67
C ALA A 237 5.21 38.54 -24.01
N THR A 238 4.40 38.14 -23.03
CA THR A 238 4.42 36.80 -22.44
C THR A 238 4.29 35.80 -23.59
N PRO A 239 5.26 34.89 -23.80
CA PRO A 239 5.07 33.85 -24.80
C PRO A 239 3.84 33.01 -24.40
N PRO A 240 2.99 32.61 -25.35
CA PRO A 240 1.86 31.75 -25.03
C PRO A 240 2.39 30.48 -24.35
N VAL A 241 1.78 30.16 -23.21
CA VAL A 241 1.96 28.87 -22.54
C VAL A 241 1.76 27.80 -23.60
N ARG A 242 2.84 27.09 -23.92
CA ARG A 242 2.76 25.96 -24.84
C ARG A 242 1.95 24.88 -24.12
N PRO A 243 0.89 24.32 -24.73
CA PRO A 243 0.29 23.10 -24.20
C PRO A 243 1.39 22.03 -24.10
N ALA A 244 1.32 21.23 -23.04
CA ALA A 244 2.28 20.20 -22.70
C ALA A 244 2.73 19.42 -23.95
N THR A 245 4.03 19.49 -24.24
CA THR A 245 4.63 18.77 -25.37
C THR A 245 4.52 17.26 -25.10
N VAL A 246 3.66 16.58 -25.86
CA VAL A 246 3.66 15.11 -25.99
C VAL A 246 4.77 14.73 -26.96
N VAL A 247 5.87 14.18 -26.44
CA VAL A 247 6.86 13.42 -27.23
C VAL A 247 7.33 12.23 -26.38
N GLY A 248 7.03 11.02 -26.85
CA GLY A 248 7.41 9.75 -26.22
C GLY A 248 6.36 9.22 -25.25
N GLN A 249 5.28 8.63 -25.75
CA GLN A 249 4.29 7.94 -24.93
C GLN A 249 4.96 6.76 -24.19
N MET A 250 5.35 7.00 -22.94
CA MET A 250 5.21 5.97 -21.92
C MET A 250 3.76 6.02 -21.47
N GLU A 251 3.05 4.89 -21.55
CA GLU A 251 1.82 4.69 -20.78
C GLU A 251 2.10 5.10 -19.34
N ASN A 252 1.52 6.21 -18.91
CA ASN A 252 1.83 6.79 -17.62
C ASN A 252 0.60 6.69 -16.72
N ASP A 253 0.55 5.65 -15.90
CA ASP A 253 -0.45 5.48 -14.84
C ASP A 253 -0.59 6.71 -13.93
N PHE A 254 0.43 7.57 -13.85
CA PHE A 254 0.38 8.82 -13.10
C PHE A 254 -0.45 9.91 -13.79
N ALA A 255 -0.56 9.89 -15.13
CA ALA A 255 -1.34 10.86 -15.89
C ALA A 255 -2.85 10.72 -15.66
N ASN A 256 -3.32 9.50 -15.38
CA ASN A 256 -4.72 9.22 -15.10
C ASN A 256 -5.16 9.69 -13.71
N ARG A 257 -4.30 10.30 -12.90
CA ARG A 257 -4.64 10.72 -11.52
C ARG A 257 -5.24 12.11 -11.42
N VAL A 258 -5.33 12.85 -12.53
CA VAL A 258 -5.82 14.24 -12.57
C VAL A 258 -6.66 14.52 -13.82
N GLY A 259 -7.57 15.50 -13.72
CA GLY A 259 -8.34 16.03 -14.85
C GLY A 259 -9.18 14.99 -15.59
N GLN A 260 -9.43 15.26 -16.88
CA GLN A 260 -10.28 14.44 -17.74
C GLN A 260 -9.83 12.98 -17.83
N ALA A 261 -8.52 12.72 -17.89
CA ALA A 261 -7.97 11.36 -17.95
C ALA A 261 -8.36 10.51 -16.73
N LYS A 262 -8.48 11.14 -15.55
CA LYS A 262 -8.99 10.49 -14.35
C LYS A 262 -10.46 10.12 -14.48
N THR A 263 -11.29 11.07 -14.90
CA THR A 263 -12.73 10.86 -15.10
C THR A 263 -12.97 9.72 -16.09
N GLU A 264 -12.24 9.70 -17.21
CA GLU A 264 -12.34 8.66 -18.22
C GLU A 264 -11.93 7.28 -17.68
N ALA A 265 -10.74 7.16 -17.07
CA ALA A 265 -10.27 5.90 -16.51
C ALA A 265 -11.23 5.36 -15.43
N LEU A 266 -11.76 6.26 -14.59
CA LEU A 266 -12.71 5.94 -13.55
C LEU A 266 -14.00 5.35 -14.12
N ILE A 267 -14.60 5.98 -15.13
CA ILE A 267 -15.83 5.50 -15.76
C ILE A 267 -15.59 4.18 -16.50
N GLN A 268 -14.49 4.08 -17.25
CA GLN A 268 -14.16 2.92 -18.07
C GLN A 268 -13.95 1.64 -17.25
N THR A 269 -13.35 1.76 -16.06
CA THR A 269 -13.00 0.60 -15.24
C THR A 269 -13.96 0.37 -14.07
N GLY A 270 -15.06 1.14 -14.01
CA GLY A 270 -16.20 0.87 -13.15
C GLY A 270 -16.17 1.56 -11.78
N GLY A 271 -15.44 2.66 -11.62
CA GLY A 271 -15.62 3.59 -10.50
C GLY A 271 -16.82 4.52 -10.69
N SER A 272 -17.12 5.35 -9.70
CA SER A 272 -18.26 6.28 -9.74
C SER A 272 -18.01 7.58 -8.95
N LEU A 273 -18.90 8.56 -9.11
CA LEU A 273 -18.92 9.76 -8.25
C LEU A 273 -18.95 9.41 -6.75
N ARG A 274 -19.61 8.31 -6.38
CA ARG A 274 -19.68 7.86 -4.98
C ARG A 274 -18.34 7.32 -4.49
N THR A 275 -17.58 6.63 -5.34
CA THR A 275 -16.24 6.17 -4.96
C THR A 275 -15.28 7.34 -4.82
N GLU A 276 -15.37 8.36 -5.69
CA GLU A 276 -14.56 9.58 -5.54
C GLU A 276 -14.92 10.40 -4.31
N ALA A 277 -16.21 10.54 -4.00
CA ALA A 277 -16.63 11.21 -2.76
C ALA A 277 -16.07 10.47 -1.52
N ALA A 278 -16.03 9.14 -1.56
CA ALA A 278 -15.42 8.34 -0.50
C ALA A 278 -13.90 8.55 -0.42
N VAL A 279 -13.20 8.60 -1.55
CA VAL A 279 -11.76 8.93 -1.62
C VAL A 279 -11.51 10.33 -1.03
N ALA A 280 -12.26 11.34 -1.45
CA ALA A 280 -12.12 12.72 -0.96
C ALA A 280 -12.34 12.83 0.55
N ALA A 281 -13.34 12.13 1.11
CA ALA A 281 -13.56 12.08 2.54
C ALA A 281 -12.39 11.42 3.29
N ALA A 282 -11.80 10.36 2.73
CA ALA A 282 -10.64 9.70 3.29
C ALA A 282 -9.38 10.58 3.28
N LEU A 283 -9.15 11.33 2.20
CA LEU A 283 -8.04 12.29 2.13
C LEU A 283 -8.18 13.40 3.18
N ARG A 284 -9.39 13.91 3.39
CA ARG A 284 -9.67 14.89 4.45
C ARG A 284 -9.35 14.33 5.83
N PHE A 285 -9.76 13.09 6.11
CA PHE A 285 -9.39 12.39 7.35
C PHE A 285 -7.87 12.31 7.51
N LEU A 286 -7.15 11.88 6.47
CA LEU A 286 -5.69 11.75 6.53
C LEU A 286 -5.03 13.11 6.80
N ALA A 287 -5.42 14.16 6.07
CA ALA A 287 -4.86 15.49 6.25
C ALA A 287 -5.08 16.03 7.67
N GLN A 288 -6.27 15.85 8.24
CA GLN A 288 -6.61 16.29 9.61
C GLN A 288 -5.87 15.50 10.71
N ASN A 289 -5.36 14.31 10.39
CA ASN A 289 -4.67 13.43 11.34
C ASN A 289 -3.15 13.35 11.13
N GLN A 290 -2.59 14.22 10.27
CA GLN A 290 -1.14 14.37 10.12
C GLN A 290 -0.56 15.15 11.30
N ARG A 291 0.62 14.74 11.78
CA ARG A 291 1.34 15.46 12.82
C ARG A 291 2.09 16.67 12.25
N PRO A 292 2.47 17.65 13.10
CA PRO A 292 3.29 18.78 12.68
C PRO A 292 4.65 18.41 12.06
N ASP A 293 5.21 17.26 12.43
CA ASP A 293 6.46 16.74 11.86
C ASP A 293 6.30 16.06 10.49
N GLY A 294 5.07 16.01 9.96
CA GLY A 294 4.72 15.39 8.69
C GLY A 294 4.37 13.90 8.76
N SER A 295 4.56 13.25 9.91
CA SER A 295 4.27 11.83 10.07
C SER A 295 2.81 11.54 10.40
N TRP A 296 2.36 10.32 10.12
CA TRP A 296 1.13 9.76 10.69
C TRP A 296 1.44 8.79 11.81
N SER A 297 0.76 8.96 12.94
CA SER A 297 1.00 8.17 14.15
C SER A 297 0.34 6.79 14.10
N PRO A 298 1.10 5.68 14.28
CA PRO A 298 0.49 4.40 14.60
C PRO A 298 -0.28 4.47 15.92
N ALA A 299 0.32 5.03 16.97
CA ALA A 299 -0.31 5.08 18.30
C ALA A 299 -1.63 5.88 18.31
N ALA A 300 -1.65 7.08 17.72
CA ALA A 300 -2.87 7.92 17.69
C ALA A 300 -3.95 7.34 16.77
N SER A 301 -3.58 6.51 15.79
CA SER A 301 -4.54 5.80 14.93
C SER A 301 -5.07 4.49 15.55
N GLY A 302 -4.65 4.15 16.77
CA GLY A 302 -5.08 2.91 17.45
C GLY A 302 -4.38 1.65 16.93
N ALA A 303 -3.21 1.78 16.31
CA ALA A 303 -2.35 0.66 15.91
C ALA A 303 -1.82 -0.10 17.14
N GLY A 304 -1.34 -1.33 16.92
CA GLY A 304 -0.72 -2.12 17.99
C GLY A 304 -1.66 -2.92 18.88
N ILE A 305 -2.94 -3.01 18.51
CA ILE A 305 -3.93 -3.79 19.24
C ILE A 305 -3.87 -5.25 18.77
N GLU A 306 -3.47 -6.12 19.70
CA GLU A 306 -3.45 -7.56 19.48
C GLU A 306 -4.88 -8.12 19.39
N ARG A 307 -5.19 -8.79 18.28
CA ARG A 307 -6.49 -9.46 18.04
C ARG A 307 -6.37 -10.91 17.61
N ASN A 308 -5.17 -11.47 17.76
CA ASN A 308 -4.77 -12.81 17.39
C ASN A 308 -5.15 -13.17 15.93
N PRO A 309 -4.86 -12.31 14.93
CA PRO A 309 -5.20 -12.61 13.55
C PRO A 309 -4.48 -13.89 13.12
N LEU A 310 -5.27 -14.79 12.53
CA LEU A 310 -4.85 -16.13 12.13
C LEU A 310 -4.45 -17.04 13.31
N GLY A 311 -4.93 -16.74 14.53
CA GLY A 311 -4.67 -17.56 15.72
C GLY A 311 -3.26 -17.41 16.29
N MET A 312 -2.48 -16.42 15.84
CA MET A 312 -1.15 -16.11 16.38
C MET A 312 -1.03 -14.69 16.93
N ALA A 313 -0.64 -14.59 18.20
CA ALA A 313 -0.43 -13.33 18.89
C ALA A 313 0.94 -12.74 18.55
N ARG A 314 0.96 -11.46 18.19
CA ARG A 314 2.12 -10.64 17.88
C ARG A 314 2.03 -9.33 18.69
N PRO A 315 2.29 -9.40 20.01
CA PRO A 315 1.99 -8.29 20.91
C PRO A 315 2.74 -7.03 20.54
N GLY A 316 2.00 -5.94 20.36
CA GLY A 316 2.55 -4.64 19.98
C GLY A 316 2.89 -4.50 18.49
N ALA A 317 2.50 -5.47 17.64
CA ALA A 317 2.76 -5.39 16.22
C ALA A 317 2.12 -4.14 15.60
N GLY A 318 2.90 -3.36 14.85
CA GLY A 318 2.47 -2.12 14.21
C GLY A 318 2.68 -0.86 15.06
N LYS A 319 2.99 -0.96 16.37
CA LYS A 319 3.14 0.22 17.26
C LYS A 319 4.28 1.17 16.88
N ARG A 320 5.32 0.66 16.20
CA ARG A 320 6.54 1.40 15.85
C ARG A 320 6.73 1.54 14.33
N CYS A 321 5.63 1.53 13.58
CA CYS A 321 5.62 1.50 12.13
C CYS A 321 5.29 2.88 11.51
N GLU A 322 5.77 3.97 12.12
CA GLU A 322 5.53 5.35 11.67
C GLU A 322 5.82 5.55 10.17
N THR A 323 6.93 5.01 9.66
CA THR A 323 7.28 5.14 8.23
C THR A 323 6.35 4.33 7.33
N ALA A 324 5.86 3.17 7.78
CA ALA A 324 4.87 2.38 7.03
C ALA A 324 3.55 3.14 6.90
N ILE A 325 3.05 3.66 8.02
CA ILE A 325 1.78 4.38 8.10
C ILE A 325 1.85 5.69 7.32
N THR A 326 2.96 6.42 7.45
CA THR A 326 3.23 7.64 6.67
C THR A 326 3.34 7.32 5.17
N GLY A 327 4.03 6.23 4.80
CA GLY A 327 4.14 5.79 3.41
C GLY A 327 2.77 5.47 2.79
N LEU A 328 1.90 4.75 3.50
CA LEU A 328 0.53 4.46 3.03
C LEU A 328 -0.32 5.73 2.88
N ALA A 329 -0.23 6.67 3.82
CA ALA A 329 -0.93 7.95 3.71
C ALA A 329 -0.46 8.76 2.49
N LEU A 330 0.86 8.84 2.27
CA LEU A 330 1.45 9.47 1.09
C LEU A 330 1.02 8.81 -0.21
N LEU A 331 1.03 7.47 -0.28
CA LEU A 331 0.55 6.72 -1.45
C LEU A 331 -0.91 7.02 -1.76
N THR A 332 -1.74 7.20 -0.73
CA THR A 332 -3.15 7.57 -0.89
C THR A 332 -3.27 9.00 -1.43
N MET A 333 -2.60 9.97 -0.81
CA MET A 333 -2.65 11.37 -1.27
C MET A 333 -2.18 11.53 -2.72
N MET A 334 -1.05 10.90 -3.06
CA MET A 334 -0.50 10.91 -4.43
C MET A 334 -1.29 10.03 -5.40
N GLY A 335 -1.98 9.00 -4.90
CA GLY A 335 -2.91 8.19 -5.69
C GLY A 335 -4.01 9.07 -6.28
N ALA A 336 -4.59 9.95 -5.46
CA ALA A 336 -5.60 10.91 -5.87
C ALA A 336 -5.07 12.18 -6.57
N GLY A 337 -3.80 12.22 -6.98
CA GLY A 337 -3.22 13.30 -7.77
C GLY A 337 -2.60 14.46 -6.97
N ASN A 338 -2.53 14.37 -5.63
CA ASN A 338 -1.88 15.39 -4.81
C ASN A 338 -0.38 15.11 -4.71
N THR A 339 0.45 16.09 -5.04
CA THR A 339 1.91 16.01 -4.91
C THR A 339 2.42 17.15 -4.05
N HIS A 340 3.68 17.13 -3.63
CA HIS A 340 4.27 18.30 -2.96
C HIS A 340 4.43 19.52 -3.87
N GLN A 341 4.11 19.41 -5.15
CA GLN A 341 4.19 20.50 -6.13
C GLN A 341 2.80 21.05 -6.48
N ASN A 342 1.73 20.25 -6.37
CA ASN A 342 0.38 20.61 -6.83
C ASN A 342 -0.72 19.85 -6.06
N GLY A 343 -1.90 20.47 -5.94
CA GLY A 343 -3.10 19.88 -5.34
C GLY A 343 -3.42 20.43 -3.94
N ASP A 344 -4.65 20.21 -3.49
CA ASP A 344 -5.18 20.78 -2.24
C ASP A 344 -4.42 20.30 -0.98
N TYR A 345 -3.81 19.12 -1.07
CA TYR A 345 -3.03 18.51 0.02
C TYR A 345 -1.51 18.62 -0.21
N ALA A 346 -1.04 19.56 -1.03
CA ALA A 346 0.37 19.68 -1.38
C ALA A 346 1.29 19.87 -0.16
N ASP A 347 0.90 20.71 0.80
CA ASP A 347 1.65 20.90 2.05
C ASP A 347 1.71 19.62 2.91
N ASN A 348 0.61 18.86 2.96
CA ASN A 348 0.60 17.57 3.66
C ASN A 348 1.57 16.58 3.02
N VAL A 349 1.57 16.50 1.68
CA VAL A 349 2.49 15.63 0.93
C VAL A 349 3.93 16.09 1.12
N TYR A 350 4.21 17.40 1.04
CA TYR A 350 5.52 17.98 1.28
C TYR A 350 6.07 17.57 2.66
N LYS A 351 5.31 17.80 3.72
CA LYS A 351 5.71 17.47 5.10
C LYS A 351 5.95 15.98 5.27
N GLY A 352 5.09 15.13 4.69
CA GLY A 352 5.26 13.67 4.76
C GLY A 352 6.51 13.18 4.02
N LEU A 353 6.80 13.72 2.84
CA LEU A 353 8.02 13.39 2.08
C LEU A 353 9.28 13.90 2.79
N ALA A 354 9.24 15.12 3.35
CA ALA A 354 10.33 15.67 4.14
C ALA A 354 10.63 14.83 5.38
N TYR A 355 9.58 14.38 6.10
CA TYR A 355 9.71 13.41 7.19
C TYR A 355 10.39 12.12 6.71
N MET A 356 9.93 11.55 5.59
CA MET A 356 10.44 10.30 5.06
C MET A 356 11.94 10.37 4.72
N ILE A 357 12.35 11.47 4.07
CA ILE A 357 13.76 11.75 3.77
C ILE A 357 14.57 11.82 5.07
N GLY A 358 14.07 12.53 6.09
CA GLY A 358 14.72 12.61 7.40
C GLY A 358 14.81 11.28 8.15
N GLN A 359 13.93 10.32 7.87
CA GLN A 359 13.98 8.97 8.46
C GLN A 359 14.88 7.99 7.69
N GLN A 360 15.35 8.36 6.49
CA GLN A 360 16.12 7.44 5.65
C GLN A 360 17.54 7.24 6.20
N LYS A 361 17.85 6.00 6.56
CA LYS A 361 19.17 5.62 7.11
C LYS A 361 20.26 5.69 6.05
N ALA A 362 21.52 5.74 6.47
CA ALA A 362 22.69 5.76 5.58
C ALA A 362 22.71 4.59 4.58
N ASP A 363 22.26 3.41 5.02
CA ASP A 363 22.09 2.22 4.17
C ASP A 363 20.87 2.29 3.24
N GLY A 364 20.13 3.40 3.20
CA GLY A 364 18.94 3.59 2.37
C GLY A 364 17.66 2.98 2.94
N SER A 365 17.73 2.32 4.10
CA SER A 365 16.54 1.77 4.76
C SER A 365 15.57 2.88 5.18
N LEU A 366 14.28 2.61 4.96
CA LEU A 366 13.15 3.45 5.40
C LEU A 366 12.32 2.74 6.49
N ALA A 367 12.88 1.74 7.16
CA ALA A 367 12.17 0.97 8.18
C ALA A 367 11.87 1.78 9.47
N GLY A 368 12.50 2.93 9.66
CA GLY A 368 12.37 3.73 10.89
C GLY A 368 12.73 2.92 12.14
N ASN A 369 11.85 3.00 13.14
CA ASN A 369 11.96 2.33 14.45
C ASN A 369 11.20 0.99 14.53
N ALA A 370 10.74 0.47 13.39
CA ALA A 370 9.98 -0.77 13.32
C ALA A 370 10.81 -1.96 13.82
N THR A 371 10.14 -2.97 14.39
CA THR A 371 10.83 -4.20 14.82
C THR A 371 11.15 -5.08 13.63
N VAL A 372 11.98 -6.09 13.84
CA VAL A 372 12.45 -7.01 12.79
C VAL A 372 11.32 -7.60 11.93
N TYR A 373 10.18 -7.93 12.52
CA TYR A 373 9.06 -8.54 11.79
C TYR A 373 8.23 -7.54 10.98
N GLU A 374 8.44 -6.25 11.21
CA GLU A 374 7.72 -5.16 10.56
C GLU A 374 8.64 -4.31 9.68
N SER A 375 9.96 -4.35 9.91
CA SER A 375 10.93 -3.46 9.30
C SER A 375 10.90 -3.53 7.79
N THR A 376 10.73 -4.71 7.21
CA THR A 376 10.66 -4.88 5.76
C THR A 376 9.34 -4.38 5.18
N TYR A 377 8.22 -4.55 5.89
CA TYR A 377 6.95 -3.92 5.48
C TYR A 377 7.05 -2.41 5.55
N SER A 378 7.57 -1.87 6.66
CA SER A 378 7.75 -0.43 6.86
C SER A 378 8.65 0.17 5.78
N HIS A 379 9.76 -0.50 5.48
CA HIS A 379 10.61 -0.09 4.37
C HIS A 379 9.89 -0.19 3.02
N GLY A 380 9.22 -1.30 2.72
CA GLY A 380 8.56 -1.50 1.41
C GLY A 380 7.47 -0.47 1.13
N MET A 381 6.59 -0.20 2.10
CA MET A 381 5.52 0.81 1.95
C MET A 381 6.10 2.22 1.81
N ALA A 382 7.10 2.57 2.62
CA ALA A 382 7.77 3.86 2.55
C ALA A 382 8.58 4.05 1.25
N ALA A 383 9.30 3.02 0.83
CA ALA A 383 10.08 3.02 -0.41
C ALA A 383 9.18 3.16 -1.63
N LEU A 384 8.02 2.49 -1.62
CA LEU A 384 7.04 2.63 -2.69
C LEU A 384 6.53 4.08 -2.78
N ALA A 385 6.24 4.73 -1.64
CA ALA A 385 5.86 6.14 -1.61
C ALA A 385 6.96 7.04 -2.20
N MET A 386 8.23 6.83 -1.82
CA MET A 386 9.35 7.61 -2.37
C MET A 386 9.55 7.36 -3.88
N CYS A 387 9.37 6.12 -4.35
CA CYS A 387 9.48 5.79 -5.77
C CYS A 387 8.34 6.41 -6.59
N GLU A 388 7.11 6.41 -6.10
CA GLU A 388 6.00 7.10 -6.78
C GLU A 388 6.18 8.61 -6.77
N ALA A 389 6.59 9.20 -5.63
CA ALA A 389 6.91 10.63 -5.58
C ALA A 389 7.97 11.00 -6.62
N ALA A 390 9.04 10.21 -6.73
CA ALA A 390 10.10 10.40 -7.72
C ALA A 390 9.58 10.29 -9.16
N ALA A 391 8.76 9.27 -9.46
CA ALA A 391 8.23 9.04 -10.80
C ALA A 391 7.22 10.10 -11.25
N ILE A 392 6.44 10.66 -10.32
CA ILE A 392 5.42 11.69 -10.63
C ILE A 392 6.09 13.06 -10.76
N THR A 393 6.89 13.43 -9.77
CA THR A 393 7.34 14.83 -9.58
C THR A 393 8.69 15.13 -10.20
N HIS A 394 9.48 14.09 -10.47
CA HIS A 394 10.87 14.19 -10.90
C HIS A 394 11.74 15.06 -9.97
N ASP A 395 11.31 15.26 -8.72
CA ASP A 395 12.04 16.02 -7.72
C ASP A 395 13.39 15.34 -7.41
N PRO A 396 14.53 16.03 -7.54
CA PRO A 396 15.84 15.42 -7.32
C PRO A 396 16.01 14.74 -5.97
N SER A 397 15.39 15.26 -4.91
CA SER A 397 15.47 14.69 -3.56
C SER A 397 14.64 13.42 -3.45
N ALA A 398 13.46 13.39 -4.06
CA ALA A 398 12.63 12.19 -4.14
C ALA A 398 13.34 11.10 -4.96
N VAL A 399 13.93 11.45 -6.11
CA VAL A 399 14.70 10.53 -6.96
C VAL A 399 15.88 9.94 -6.20
N GLU A 400 16.66 10.75 -5.50
CA GLU A 400 17.81 10.27 -4.72
C GLU A 400 17.37 9.35 -3.56
N SER A 401 16.30 9.73 -2.86
CA SER A 401 15.76 8.88 -1.79
C SER A 401 15.23 7.54 -2.32
N ALA A 402 14.51 7.55 -3.46
CA ALA A 402 14.05 6.35 -4.14
C ALA A 402 15.22 5.46 -4.57
N ARG A 403 16.28 6.05 -5.14
CA ARG A 403 17.50 5.33 -5.53
C ARG A 403 18.15 4.60 -4.36
N ARG A 404 18.29 5.28 -3.21
CA ARG A 404 18.84 4.68 -1.98
C ARG A 404 17.94 3.57 -1.45
N ALA A 405 16.62 3.77 -1.46
CA ALA A 405 15.65 2.78 -1.03
C ALA A 405 15.69 1.51 -1.91
N MET A 406 15.71 1.66 -3.24
CA MET A 406 15.84 0.53 -4.16
C MET A 406 17.16 -0.23 -3.96
N ASN A 407 18.27 0.47 -3.74
CA ASN A 407 19.54 -0.19 -3.45
C ASN A 407 19.49 -0.99 -2.15
N TYR A 408 18.79 -0.50 -1.12
CA TYR A 408 18.54 -1.28 0.09
C TYR A 408 17.70 -2.53 -0.21
N SER A 409 16.57 -2.38 -0.92
CA SER A 409 15.72 -3.51 -1.34
C SER A 409 16.53 -4.58 -2.08
N ARG A 410 17.36 -4.20 -3.05
CA ARG A 410 18.19 -5.13 -3.82
C ARG A 410 19.18 -5.90 -2.95
N ARG A 411 19.80 -5.24 -1.96
CA ARG A 411 20.72 -5.91 -1.02
C ARG A 411 20.02 -6.87 -0.06
N MET A 412 18.76 -6.58 0.28
CA MET A 412 17.94 -7.45 1.14
C MET A 412 17.42 -8.69 0.40
N GLN A 413 17.47 -8.71 -0.93
CA GLN A 413 16.95 -9.83 -1.72
C GLN A 413 17.84 -11.06 -1.57
N HIS A 414 17.24 -12.21 -1.29
CA HIS A 414 17.99 -13.44 -1.17
C HIS A 414 18.54 -13.90 -2.54
N PRO A 415 19.86 -14.16 -2.68
CA PRO A 415 20.47 -14.36 -3.99
C PRO A 415 19.92 -15.55 -4.80
N SER A 416 19.63 -16.68 -4.15
CA SER A 416 19.20 -17.90 -4.84
C SER A 416 17.68 -17.96 -5.03
N SER A 417 16.92 -17.87 -3.93
CA SER A 417 15.44 -17.90 -3.99
C SER A 417 14.83 -16.64 -4.62
N GLY A 418 15.49 -15.48 -4.54
CA GLY A 418 14.97 -14.21 -5.03
C GLY A 418 13.91 -13.54 -4.14
N GLY A 419 13.61 -14.11 -2.97
CA GLY A 419 12.60 -13.58 -2.05
C GLY A 419 13.13 -12.55 -1.05
N TRP A 420 12.20 -11.95 -0.31
CA TRP A 420 12.47 -11.04 0.81
C TRP A 420 11.73 -11.49 2.06
N ARG A 421 12.32 -11.26 3.22
CA ARG A 421 11.65 -11.50 4.51
C ARG A 421 12.04 -10.45 5.53
N TYR A 422 12.48 -10.82 6.72
CA TYR A 422 12.69 -9.91 7.84
C TYR A 422 14.17 -9.52 7.99
N THR A 423 15.07 -10.43 7.63
CA THR A 423 16.51 -10.23 7.75
C THR A 423 17.24 -10.64 6.48
N VAL A 424 18.44 -10.09 6.29
CA VAL A 424 19.32 -10.50 5.19
C VAL A 424 19.59 -11.99 5.29
N GLY A 425 19.45 -12.71 4.17
CA GLY A 425 19.68 -14.15 4.12
C GLY A 425 18.43 -15.00 4.29
N ASP A 426 17.30 -14.43 4.69
CA ASP A 426 16.03 -15.16 4.71
C ASP A 426 15.58 -15.50 3.29
N THR A 427 15.14 -16.75 3.06
CA THR A 427 14.74 -17.23 1.72
C THR A 427 13.51 -16.52 1.14
N GLY A 428 12.74 -15.82 1.98
CA GLY A 428 11.63 -15.00 1.54
C GLY A 428 10.24 -15.54 1.89
N ASP A 429 9.26 -14.65 1.82
CA ASP A 429 7.84 -14.98 1.79
C ASP A 429 7.10 -14.10 0.77
N LEU A 430 5.93 -14.57 0.32
CA LEU A 430 5.20 -13.91 -0.76
C LEU A 430 4.65 -12.55 -0.32
N SER A 431 4.30 -12.38 0.97
CA SER A 431 3.76 -11.12 1.49
C SER A 431 4.75 -9.95 1.49
N GLN A 432 6.05 -10.24 1.52
CA GLN A 432 7.09 -9.24 1.33
C GLN A 432 7.40 -9.02 -0.15
N LEU A 433 7.33 -10.10 -0.94
CA LEU A 433 7.63 -10.05 -2.36
C LEU A 433 6.76 -9.02 -3.08
N GLY A 434 5.46 -8.98 -2.83
CA GLY A 434 4.56 -8.05 -3.51
C GLY A 434 4.93 -6.58 -3.28
N TRP A 435 5.26 -6.20 -2.04
CA TRP A 435 5.74 -4.85 -1.74
C TRP A 435 7.04 -4.52 -2.47
N GLN A 436 8.02 -5.44 -2.43
CA GLN A 436 9.32 -5.21 -3.06
C GLN A 436 9.20 -5.17 -4.59
N ALA A 437 8.33 -5.97 -5.19
CA ALA A 437 8.06 -5.91 -6.63
C ALA A 437 7.44 -4.57 -7.05
N MET A 438 6.50 -4.02 -6.26
CA MET A 438 5.96 -2.68 -6.51
C MET A 438 7.03 -1.60 -6.36
N VAL A 439 7.94 -1.70 -5.39
CA VAL A 439 9.09 -0.78 -5.26
C VAL A 439 9.97 -0.85 -6.50
N MET A 440 10.27 -2.05 -7.01
CA MET A 440 11.08 -2.22 -8.23
C MET A 440 10.40 -1.63 -9.47
N ASP A 441 9.08 -1.81 -9.62
CA ASP A 441 8.32 -1.26 -10.75
C ASP A 441 8.24 0.27 -10.69
N ALA A 442 7.82 0.83 -9.54
CA ALA A 442 7.71 2.27 -9.35
C ALA A 442 9.08 2.97 -9.48
N GLY A 443 10.13 2.36 -8.95
CA GLY A 443 11.48 2.88 -9.04
C GLY A 443 12.05 2.85 -10.46
N ALA A 444 11.74 1.80 -11.24
CA ALA A 444 12.07 1.75 -12.66
C ALA A 444 11.42 2.91 -13.44
N ARG A 445 10.18 3.27 -13.09
CA ARG A 445 9.45 4.41 -13.67
C ARG A 445 10.06 5.75 -13.26
N ALA A 446 10.68 5.83 -12.09
CA ALA A 446 11.46 6.98 -11.65
C ALA A 446 12.87 7.05 -12.26
N GLY A 447 13.20 6.20 -13.23
CA GLY A 447 14.52 6.16 -13.88
C GLY A 447 15.60 5.43 -13.08
N VAL A 448 15.24 4.71 -12.01
CA VAL A 448 16.18 3.89 -11.23
C VAL A 448 15.99 2.42 -11.61
N PRO A 449 16.92 1.79 -12.34
CA PRO A 449 16.73 0.43 -12.84
C PRO A 449 16.71 -0.60 -11.70
N PRO A 450 15.78 -1.57 -11.72
CA PRO A 450 15.68 -2.59 -10.67
C PRO A 450 16.83 -3.62 -10.72
N GLY A 451 17.47 -3.77 -11.87
CA GLY A 451 18.53 -4.75 -12.12
C GLY A 451 17.97 -6.12 -12.50
N THR A 452 18.49 -6.70 -13.58
CA THR A 452 18.01 -7.97 -14.16
C THR A 452 18.04 -9.13 -13.17
N GLN A 453 19.05 -9.20 -12.29
CA GLN A 453 19.13 -10.25 -11.27
C GLN A 453 17.95 -10.18 -10.30
N SER A 454 17.53 -8.96 -9.94
CA SER A 454 16.43 -8.74 -9.00
C SER A 454 15.09 -9.11 -9.60
N VAL A 455 14.84 -8.72 -10.85
CA VAL A 455 13.63 -9.12 -11.60
C VAL A 455 13.55 -10.63 -11.77
N ARG A 456 14.62 -11.29 -12.21
CA ARG A 456 14.69 -12.76 -12.27
C ARG A 456 14.49 -13.42 -10.90
N GLY A 457 14.91 -12.74 -9.83
CA GLY A 457 14.66 -13.20 -8.46
C GLY A 457 13.18 -13.19 -8.10
N ILE A 458 12.45 -12.14 -8.50
CA ILE A 458 11.00 -12.05 -8.32
C ILE A 458 10.32 -13.21 -9.05
N GLU A 459 10.65 -13.45 -10.32
CA GLU A 459 10.09 -14.54 -11.11
C GLU A 459 10.35 -15.92 -10.47
N ARG A 460 11.61 -16.19 -10.09
CA ARG A 460 11.98 -17.44 -9.42
C ARG A 460 11.20 -17.65 -8.13
N PHE A 461 11.06 -16.61 -7.31
CA PHE A 461 10.33 -16.74 -6.05
C PHE A 461 8.84 -17.02 -6.30
N LEU A 462 8.21 -16.29 -7.24
CA LEU A 462 6.81 -16.52 -7.61
C LEU A 462 6.59 -17.97 -8.07
N ASP A 463 7.50 -18.52 -8.87
CA ASP A 463 7.43 -19.90 -9.32
C ASP A 463 7.61 -20.90 -8.18
N SER A 464 8.44 -20.59 -7.18
CA SER A 464 8.64 -21.45 -6.01
C SER A 464 7.41 -21.58 -5.10
N VAL A 465 6.49 -20.61 -5.15
CA VAL A 465 5.24 -20.62 -4.37
C VAL A 465 4.00 -20.95 -5.21
N ARG A 466 4.18 -21.30 -6.49
CA ARG A 466 3.11 -21.65 -7.41
C ARG A 466 2.47 -22.99 -7.03
N LEU A 467 1.14 -23.02 -6.98
CA LEU A 467 0.30 -24.17 -6.68
C LEU A 467 -0.93 -24.19 -7.58
N GLY A 468 -1.80 -25.19 -7.39
CA GLY A 468 -3.01 -25.36 -8.19
C GLY A 468 -2.81 -26.31 -9.36
N ARG A 469 -3.91 -26.85 -9.90
CA ARG A 469 -3.89 -27.78 -11.03
C ARG A 469 -3.42 -27.10 -12.30
N SER A 470 -3.73 -25.81 -12.44
CA SER A 470 -3.37 -24.98 -13.58
C SER A 470 -2.24 -24.01 -13.25
N GLY A 471 -1.73 -24.01 -12.02
CA GLY A 471 -0.67 -23.10 -11.56
C GLY A 471 -1.19 -21.71 -11.19
N GLY A 472 -2.50 -21.57 -10.92
CA GLY A 472 -3.15 -20.31 -10.59
C GLY A 472 -3.16 -19.96 -9.10
N LEU A 473 -2.87 -20.92 -8.21
CA LEU A 473 -2.87 -20.69 -6.76
C LEU A 473 -1.46 -20.38 -6.24
N ALA A 474 -1.36 -19.76 -5.07
CA ALA A 474 -0.09 -19.53 -4.42
C ALA A 474 -0.16 -19.69 -2.89
N CYS A 475 0.98 -20.07 -2.30
CA CYS A 475 1.17 -20.16 -0.86
C CYS A 475 2.10 -19.07 -0.31
N TYR A 476 2.15 -18.94 1.01
CA TYR A 476 2.95 -17.90 1.67
C TYR A 476 4.46 -18.20 1.57
N ARG A 477 4.85 -19.47 1.71
CA ARG A 477 6.21 -19.97 1.50
C ARG A 477 6.17 -21.34 0.82
N PRO A 478 7.23 -21.74 0.10
CA PRO A 478 7.29 -23.05 -0.54
C PRO A 478 6.98 -24.19 0.45
N GLY A 479 6.09 -25.10 0.04
CA GLY A 479 5.65 -26.23 0.86
C GLY A 479 4.46 -25.95 1.79
N GLU A 480 3.93 -24.72 1.84
CA GLU A 480 2.72 -24.40 2.58
C GLU A 480 1.44 -24.53 1.74
N ALA A 481 0.28 -24.52 2.39
CA ALA A 481 -1.02 -24.56 1.72
C ALA A 481 -1.33 -23.23 0.99
N PRO A 482 -2.12 -23.27 -0.09
CA PRO A 482 -2.53 -22.05 -0.78
C PRO A 482 -3.48 -21.22 0.09
N SER A 483 -3.48 -19.91 -0.12
CA SER A 483 -4.44 -19.00 0.51
C SER A 483 -4.87 -17.91 -0.46
N ARG A 484 -6.08 -17.37 -0.32
CA ARG A 484 -6.61 -16.35 -1.25
C ARG A 484 -5.75 -15.09 -1.29
N THR A 485 -5.25 -14.65 -0.14
CA THR A 485 -4.37 -13.50 -0.05
C THR A 485 -3.09 -13.69 -0.85
N MET A 486 -2.46 -14.86 -0.70
CA MET A 486 -1.24 -15.20 -1.42
C MET A 486 -1.48 -15.42 -2.90
N THR A 487 -2.58 -16.09 -3.28
CA THR A 487 -3.00 -16.21 -4.68
C THR A 487 -3.22 -14.83 -5.33
N ALA A 488 -3.91 -13.91 -4.66
CA ALA A 488 -4.14 -12.56 -5.15
C ALA A 488 -2.83 -11.78 -5.36
N GLU A 489 -1.95 -11.81 -4.36
CA GLU A 489 -0.65 -11.13 -4.42
C GLU A 489 0.26 -11.71 -5.49
N ALA A 490 0.32 -13.04 -5.64
CA ALA A 490 1.05 -13.69 -6.72
C ALA A 490 0.50 -13.26 -8.09
N LEU A 491 -0.82 -13.32 -8.32
CA LEU A 491 -1.41 -12.93 -9.59
C LEU A 491 -1.15 -11.46 -9.90
N ALA A 492 -1.42 -10.56 -8.94
CA ALA A 492 -1.14 -9.13 -9.07
C ALA A 492 0.34 -8.87 -9.40
N THR A 493 1.26 -9.56 -8.73
CA THR A 493 2.70 -9.39 -8.96
C THR A 493 3.14 -9.93 -10.32
N ARG A 494 2.61 -11.08 -10.76
CA ARG A 494 2.89 -11.65 -12.09
C ARG A 494 2.44 -10.70 -13.20
N LEU A 495 1.23 -10.17 -13.07
CA LEU A 495 0.70 -9.18 -14.01
C LEU A 495 1.51 -7.89 -13.95
N LEU A 496 1.85 -7.38 -12.75
CA LEU A 496 2.68 -6.18 -12.58
C LEU A 496 3.99 -6.26 -13.35
N ILE A 497 4.74 -7.37 -13.18
CA ILE A 497 6.04 -7.55 -13.84
C ILE A 497 5.91 -7.95 -15.31
N GLY A 498 4.71 -8.24 -15.82
CA GLY A 498 4.47 -8.60 -17.22
C GLY A 498 4.76 -10.06 -17.54
N GLN A 499 4.70 -10.92 -16.53
CA GLN A 499 4.77 -12.35 -16.77
C GLN A 499 3.48 -12.83 -17.44
N THR A 500 3.60 -13.59 -18.53
CA THR A 500 2.45 -14.25 -19.14
C THR A 500 1.89 -15.32 -18.21
N VAL A 501 0.60 -15.18 -17.87
CA VAL A 501 -0.16 -16.15 -17.08
C VAL A 501 -1.16 -16.84 -18.02
N SER A 502 -1.23 -18.17 -17.98
CA SER A 502 -2.14 -18.90 -18.87
C SER A 502 -3.61 -18.64 -18.51
N PRO A 503 -4.55 -18.63 -19.48
CA PRO A 503 -5.97 -18.45 -19.19
C PRO A 503 -6.52 -19.45 -18.16
N ALA A 504 -6.01 -20.69 -18.16
CA ALA A 504 -6.39 -21.71 -17.18
C ALA A 504 -5.91 -21.36 -15.75
N ALA A 505 -4.70 -20.82 -15.61
CA ALA A 505 -4.18 -20.36 -14.31
C ALA A 505 -4.94 -19.12 -13.82
N VAL A 506 -5.27 -18.19 -14.72
CA VAL A 506 -6.10 -17.01 -14.42
C VAL A 506 -7.48 -17.45 -13.92
N GLY A 507 -8.20 -18.31 -14.66
CA GLY A 507 -9.51 -18.80 -14.24
C GLY A 507 -9.49 -19.60 -12.92
N GLU A 508 -8.44 -20.39 -12.67
CA GLU A 508 -8.25 -21.07 -11.38
C GLU A 508 -8.07 -20.07 -10.22
N ALA A 509 -7.29 -19.00 -10.43
CA ALA A 509 -7.11 -17.95 -9.45
C ALA A 509 -8.42 -17.21 -9.18
N GLU A 510 -9.10 -16.72 -10.22
CA GLU A 510 -10.38 -16.01 -10.12
C GLU A 510 -11.44 -16.80 -9.36
N GLN A 511 -11.65 -18.07 -9.74
CA GLN A 511 -12.61 -18.93 -9.08
C GLN A 511 -12.29 -19.05 -7.57
N TYR A 512 -11.01 -19.11 -7.21
CA TYR A 512 -10.60 -19.21 -5.82
C TYR A 512 -10.78 -17.88 -5.06
N LEU A 513 -10.48 -16.74 -5.70
CA LEU A 513 -10.64 -15.39 -5.14
C LEU A 513 -12.12 -15.06 -4.91
N LEU A 514 -13.00 -15.33 -5.88
CA LEU A 514 -14.43 -15.00 -5.80
C LEU A 514 -15.21 -15.81 -4.76
N GLN A 515 -14.62 -16.84 -4.16
CA GLN A 515 -15.21 -17.55 -3.01
C GLN A 515 -15.26 -16.69 -1.74
N GLN A 516 -14.48 -15.61 -1.66
CA GLN A 516 -14.49 -14.69 -0.52
C GLN A 516 -14.41 -13.23 -0.99
N LYS A 517 -15.45 -12.77 -1.68
CA LYS A 517 -15.58 -11.37 -2.12
C LYS A 517 -15.59 -10.39 -0.92
N PRO A 518 -15.34 -9.09 -1.12
CA PRO A 518 -15.50 -8.09 -0.07
C PRO A 518 -16.88 -8.18 0.58
N GLY A 519 -16.93 -8.06 1.92
CA GLY A 519 -18.13 -8.29 2.72
C GLY A 519 -18.44 -9.76 3.06
N ALA A 520 -17.71 -10.74 2.50
CA ALA A 520 -17.82 -12.13 2.91
C ALA A 520 -16.83 -12.48 4.03
N GLY A 521 -17.35 -12.71 5.24
CA GLY A 521 -16.56 -13.01 6.43
C GLY A 521 -15.94 -11.77 7.07
N GLN A 522 -14.80 -11.93 7.74
CA GLN A 522 -14.07 -10.79 8.31
C GLN A 522 -13.37 -10.00 7.20
N ASP A 523 -13.52 -8.68 7.23
CA ASP A 523 -12.87 -7.79 6.27
C ASP A 523 -11.36 -7.93 6.29
N ASN A 524 -10.74 -7.98 5.11
CA ASN A 524 -9.31 -8.11 4.95
C ASN A 524 -8.82 -7.17 3.85
N TYR A 525 -8.59 -5.91 4.20
CA TYR A 525 -8.15 -4.87 3.27
C TYR A 525 -6.84 -5.20 2.54
N TYR A 526 -5.94 -5.96 3.16
CA TYR A 526 -4.70 -6.41 2.50
C TYR A 526 -4.99 -7.40 1.37
N TYR A 527 -5.86 -8.37 1.63
CA TYR A 527 -6.34 -9.27 0.59
C TYR A 527 -7.09 -8.49 -0.49
N TRP A 528 -7.97 -7.57 -0.09
CA TRP A 528 -8.76 -6.81 -1.04
C TRP A 528 -7.90 -5.97 -1.96
N TYR A 529 -6.87 -5.32 -1.43
CA TYR A 529 -5.95 -4.53 -2.23
C TYR A 529 -5.32 -5.35 -3.37
N TYR A 530 -4.70 -6.50 -3.07
CA TYR A 530 -4.08 -7.31 -4.11
C TYR A 530 -5.09 -7.97 -5.06
N ALA A 531 -6.25 -8.39 -4.56
CA ALA A 531 -7.29 -8.97 -5.42
C ALA A 531 -7.86 -7.91 -6.37
N THR A 532 -8.08 -6.68 -5.89
CA THR A 532 -8.49 -5.54 -6.71
C THR A 532 -7.42 -5.22 -7.75
N LEU A 533 -6.14 -5.16 -7.39
CA LEU A 533 -5.05 -4.93 -8.37
C LEU A 533 -5.01 -6.01 -9.45
N ALA A 534 -5.09 -7.29 -9.07
CA ALA A 534 -5.04 -8.40 -10.01
C ALA A 534 -6.23 -8.39 -10.98
N LEU A 535 -7.45 -8.34 -10.44
CA LEU A 535 -8.67 -8.44 -11.25
C LEU A 535 -8.88 -7.18 -12.08
N HIS A 536 -8.51 -6.00 -11.57
CA HIS A 536 -8.53 -4.77 -12.36
C HIS A 536 -7.63 -4.85 -13.60
N GLN A 537 -6.50 -5.56 -13.55
CA GLN A 537 -5.65 -5.68 -14.74
C GLN A 537 -6.24 -6.64 -15.79
N LEU A 538 -7.22 -7.47 -15.43
CA LEU A 538 -7.85 -8.45 -16.31
C LEU A 538 -9.14 -7.94 -16.97
N GLN A 539 -9.89 -7.05 -16.31
CA GLN A 539 -11.10 -6.39 -16.83
C GLN A 539 -12.17 -7.36 -17.39
N ASP A 540 -12.37 -8.50 -16.73
CA ASP A 540 -13.34 -9.54 -17.13
C ASP A 540 -14.53 -9.65 -16.15
N ASP A 541 -15.31 -10.74 -16.28
CA ASP A 541 -16.46 -11.01 -15.42
C ASP A 541 -16.08 -11.13 -13.93
N ALA A 542 -14.86 -11.58 -13.62
CA ALA A 542 -14.39 -11.67 -12.24
C ALA A 542 -14.13 -10.28 -11.67
N TRP A 543 -13.57 -9.36 -12.47
CA TRP A 543 -13.46 -7.95 -12.11
C TRP A 543 -14.82 -7.33 -11.79
N SER A 544 -15.80 -7.50 -12.67
CA SER A 544 -17.13 -6.92 -12.50
C SER A 544 -17.78 -7.36 -11.19
N GLN A 545 -17.76 -8.67 -10.90
CA GLN A 545 -18.29 -9.24 -9.67
C GLN A 545 -17.53 -8.82 -8.41
N TRP A 546 -16.21 -8.69 -8.50
CA TRP A 546 -15.37 -8.27 -7.38
C TRP A 546 -15.61 -6.80 -7.06
N ASN A 547 -15.61 -5.95 -8.09
CA ASN A 547 -15.76 -4.50 -7.99
C ASN A 547 -17.13 -4.11 -7.41
N GLU A 548 -18.21 -4.78 -7.84
CA GLU A 548 -19.55 -4.56 -7.28
C GLU A 548 -19.55 -4.82 -5.75
N ALA A 549 -19.02 -5.96 -5.32
CA ALA A 549 -18.95 -6.32 -3.90
C ALA A 549 -18.03 -5.37 -3.11
N LEU A 550 -16.90 -4.96 -3.71
CA LEU A 550 -15.97 -3.99 -3.12
C LEU A 550 -16.65 -2.65 -2.87
N GLN A 551 -17.29 -2.06 -3.88
CA GLN A 551 -17.98 -0.78 -3.76
C GLN A 551 -19.12 -0.87 -2.76
N GLN A 552 -19.95 -1.92 -2.83
CA GLN A 552 -21.03 -2.13 -1.87
C GLN A 552 -20.50 -2.15 -0.44
N ARG A 553 -19.41 -2.88 -0.18
CA ARG A 553 -18.82 -2.99 1.16
C ARG A 553 -18.17 -1.68 1.62
N LEU A 554 -17.33 -1.06 0.80
CA LEU A 554 -16.58 0.14 1.19
C LEU A 554 -17.50 1.35 1.37
N LEU A 555 -18.44 1.58 0.46
CA LEU A 555 -19.36 2.73 0.53
C LEU A 555 -20.36 2.61 1.69
N SER A 556 -20.76 1.40 2.07
CA SER A 556 -21.71 1.19 3.19
C SER A 556 -21.05 1.23 4.56
N THR A 557 -19.72 1.14 4.64
CA THR A 557 -19.00 1.04 5.92
C THR A 557 -18.09 2.23 6.22
N GLN A 558 -17.89 3.14 5.27
CA GLN A 558 -17.18 4.38 5.53
C GLN A 558 -17.87 5.18 6.64
N LEU A 559 -17.10 5.65 7.61
CA LEU A 559 -17.60 6.46 8.71
C LEU A 559 -17.78 7.92 8.27
N SER A 560 -18.56 8.69 9.03
CA SER A 560 -18.88 10.08 8.71
C SER A 560 -17.65 11.02 8.65
N ASP A 561 -16.57 10.65 9.34
CA ASP A 561 -15.30 11.38 9.31
C ASP A 561 -14.39 10.93 8.16
N GLY A 562 -14.84 10.02 7.29
CA GLY A 562 -14.13 9.57 6.10
C GLY A 562 -13.24 8.33 6.29
N ARG A 563 -13.05 7.86 7.52
CA ARG A 563 -12.23 6.67 7.81
C ARG A 563 -13.02 5.38 7.67
N TRP A 564 -12.32 4.23 7.61
CA TRP A 564 -12.96 2.91 7.72
C TRP A 564 -12.76 2.25 9.09
N PRO A 565 -13.71 1.39 9.53
CA PRO A 565 -13.61 0.69 10.81
C PRO A 565 -12.40 -0.24 10.88
N THR A 566 -11.66 -0.17 11.98
CA THR A 566 -10.46 -1.00 12.18
C THR A 566 -10.79 -2.46 12.49
N ASN A 567 -12.06 -2.87 12.54
CA ASN A 567 -12.50 -4.25 12.81
C ASN A 567 -12.31 -5.18 11.60
N SER A 568 -11.09 -5.25 11.12
CA SER A 568 -10.63 -6.10 10.03
C SER A 568 -9.50 -7.01 10.52
N VAL A 569 -9.08 -7.97 9.69
CA VAL A 569 -8.00 -8.93 10.01
C VAL A 569 -6.74 -8.21 10.49
N TRP A 570 -6.35 -7.09 9.86
CA TRP A 570 -5.10 -6.37 10.16
C TRP A 570 -5.30 -4.99 10.81
N GLY A 571 -6.55 -4.51 10.91
CA GLY A 571 -6.84 -3.15 11.40
C GLY A 571 -6.47 -2.92 12.87
N GLY A 572 -6.39 -3.99 13.69
CA GLY A 572 -5.85 -3.87 15.05
C GLY A 572 -4.36 -3.50 15.08
N TYR A 573 -3.56 -4.06 14.17
CA TYR A 573 -2.13 -3.75 14.09
C TYR A 573 -1.86 -2.43 13.39
N GLY A 574 -2.59 -2.10 12.32
CA GLY A 574 -2.33 -0.89 11.53
C GLY A 574 -3.10 0.36 11.97
N GLY A 575 -4.18 0.22 12.74
CA GLY A 575 -5.02 1.34 13.14
C GLY A 575 -5.89 1.92 12.00
N SER A 576 -6.49 3.07 12.27
CA SER A 576 -7.42 3.76 11.36
C SER A 576 -6.73 4.31 10.12
N VAL A 577 -5.47 4.79 10.22
CA VAL A 577 -4.72 5.30 9.06
C VAL A 577 -4.42 4.15 8.09
N TYR A 578 -3.88 3.03 8.56
CA TYR A 578 -3.70 1.83 7.71
C TYR A 578 -5.00 1.40 7.04
N THR A 579 -6.06 1.25 7.84
CA THR A 579 -7.33 0.72 7.34
C THR A 579 -7.93 1.65 6.29
N THR A 580 -7.87 2.96 6.54
CA THR A 580 -8.38 3.99 5.62
C THR A 580 -7.54 4.05 4.36
N SER A 581 -6.21 4.12 4.46
CA SER A 581 -5.34 4.11 3.29
C SER A 581 -5.55 2.86 2.43
N MET A 582 -5.62 1.66 3.02
CA MET A 582 -5.84 0.44 2.25
C MET A 582 -7.21 0.40 1.58
N ALA A 583 -8.26 0.90 2.23
CA ALA A 583 -9.59 1.05 1.63
C ALA A 583 -9.57 2.03 0.45
N THR A 584 -8.96 3.20 0.64
CA THR A 584 -8.86 4.22 -0.39
C THR A 584 -8.02 3.74 -1.58
N LEU A 585 -6.89 3.07 -1.34
CA LEU A 585 -6.04 2.50 -2.40
C LEU A 585 -6.80 1.48 -3.27
N CYS A 586 -7.79 0.77 -2.71
CA CYS A 586 -8.68 -0.08 -3.51
C CYS A 586 -9.57 0.76 -4.43
N LEU A 587 -10.14 1.86 -3.94
CA LEU A 587 -10.98 2.78 -4.73
C LEU A 587 -10.17 3.63 -5.72
N GLU A 588 -8.87 3.83 -5.48
CA GLU A 588 -7.97 4.52 -6.40
C GLU A 588 -7.55 3.64 -7.59
N THR A 589 -7.78 2.32 -7.52
CA THR A 589 -7.25 1.39 -8.54
C THR A 589 -7.73 1.72 -9.95
N TYR A 590 -8.95 2.26 -10.09
CA TYR A 590 -9.56 2.63 -11.38
C TYR A 590 -8.71 3.58 -12.23
N TYR A 591 -7.87 4.39 -11.59
CA TYR A 591 -7.05 5.40 -12.26
C TYR A 591 -5.57 5.38 -11.84
N ARG A 592 -5.25 4.78 -10.70
CA ARG A 592 -3.88 4.69 -10.17
C ARG A 592 -3.01 3.68 -10.91
N HIS A 593 -3.64 2.64 -11.49
CA HIS A 593 -2.98 1.53 -12.18
C HIS A 593 -3.64 1.30 -13.53
N SER A 594 -3.16 2.01 -14.56
CA SER A 594 -3.64 1.80 -15.93
C SER A 594 -3.62 0.33 -16.31
N VAL A 595 -4.60 -0.13 -17.08
CA VAL A 595 -4.59 -1.47 -17.67
C VAL A 595 -3.44 -1.48 -18.68
N ARG A 596 -2.31 -2.12 -18.34
CA ARG A 596 -1.09 -2.03 -19.16
C ARG A 596 -0.93 -3.23 -20.07
N ASP A 597 -0.46 -2.99 -21.29
CA ASP A 597 0.05 -4.03 -22.17
C ASP A 597 1.33 -4.66 -21.60
N ASN A 598 1.57 -5.94 -21.89
CA ASN A 598 2.71 -6.68 -21.33
C ASN A 598 4.07 -6.11 -21.71
N ASN A 599 4.18 -5.35 -22.80
CA ASN A 599 5.45 -4.85 -23.35
C ASN A 599 6.07 -3.70 -22.53
N THR A 600 5.32 -3.05 -21.65
CA THR A 600 5.79 -1.86 -20.90
C THR A 600 6.32 -2.19 -19.50
N ARG A 601 6.34 -3.47 -19.11
CA ARG A 601 6.54 -3.94 -17.73
C ARG A 601 7.98 -4.38 -17.43
N ILE A 602 8.36 -4.44 -16.16
CA ILE A 602 9.76 -4.64 -15.77
C ILE A 602 10.34 -6.04 -16.07
N GLY A 603 9.50 -7.05 -16.27
CA GLY A 603 9.91 -8.41 -16.67
C GLY A 603 10.01 -8.62 -18.19
N SER A 604 9.54 -7.67 -19.00
CA SER A 604 9.64 -7.72 -20.46
C SER A 604 10.88 -7.00 -21.02
N ARG A 605 11.70 -6.39 -20.16
CA ARG A 605 12.95 -5.68 -20.49
C ARG A 605 14.16 -6.49 -20.03
#